data_AF-A0A1Y6JXL7-F1
#
_entry.id   AF-A0A1Y6JXL7-F1
#
_cell.length_a   1.000
_cell.length_b   1.000
_cell.length_c   1.000
_cell.angle_alpha   90.00
_cell.angle_beta   90.00
_cell.angle_gamma   90.00
#
_symmetry.space_group_name_H-M   'P 1'
#
loop_
_entity.id
_entity.type
_entity.pdbx_description
1 polymer ?
#
loop_
_entity_poly.entity_id
_entity_poly.type
_entity_poly.pdbx_seq_one_letter_code
_entity_poly.pdbx_strand_id
1 'polypeptide(L)'
;MENETYDVIVVGAANAGGFAAGAAAEKGAKVLVIDKKANSEYLYRNTIASVDSHAQQRAGVKIDKRELVEFLSAFAQDNVDQQLLWTWVNHSGEALDWLEEKVLKPNGDHLYATGDAYYETLMNKAFPSGNEITADEKAWDWGWGKYVIATDQALGVTFQYNTKLEHLLTDAQNRVVGVQVMDTETHAVREITAKQGVILCTGGYGANEALMQKWAPTLLKKNTYTQSPRDDGSGQVAALEVGAARDLEPASIIFDRGAVPVGTNIDDYYVKDWQSHQFVLGSYPLLKVNLKGERFFNESVPYQFAMNSLMHQPGHLEIMVWNAKTMDNLKQFHTLGCSRLGWPGIFGTDGEKKLLHDYLDKGYVQQADSIAELAEKMHLPVDQLTKTVDHYNDLCAAGKDTDFGKEAYRLFPVDEGPYYAVTLGGILLATLDGLHVNAQMQVLDQHEAPIAGLYAAGNCAGGFFWGAYPDRVPGLTASHAVTFGRLAGQCVVDA
;
A
#
# COMPACT_ATOMS: atom_id res chain seq x y z
N MET A 1 -24.70 6.07 33.80
CA MET A 1 -23.33 5.68 33.46
C MET A 1 -22.60 6.97 33.17
N GLU A 2 -21.43 7.22 33.77
CA GLU A 2 -20.65 8.43 33.46
C GLU A 2 -20.28 8.39 31.97
N ASN A 3 -20.72 9.39 31.20
CA ASN A 3 -20.36 9.50 29.79
C ASN A 3 -18.87 9.80 29.69
N GLU A 4 -18.10 8.86 29.17
CA GLU A 4 -16.66 9.01 28.98
C GLU A 4 -16.44 10.17 27.99
N THR A 5 -15.72 11.20 28.43
CA THR A 5 -15.55 12.44 27.66
C THR A 5 -14.07 12.72 27.42
N TYR A 6 -13.75 12.97 26.15
CA TYR A 6 -12.43 13.35 25.63
C TYR A 6 -12.57 14.65 24.83
N ASP A 7 -11.45 15.32 24.57
CA ASP A 7 -11.46 16.46 23.68
C ASP A 7 -11.42 15.99 22.22
N VAL A 8 -10.57 14.99 21.92
CA VAL A 8 -10.44 14.38 20.60
C VAL A 8 -10.54 12.86 20.72
N ILE A 9 -11.26 12.23 19.79
CA ILE A 9 -11.30 10.77 19.62
C ILE A 9 -10.68 10.42 18.26
N VAL A 10 -9.68 9.53 18.25
CA VAL A 10 -9.05 9.00 17.04
C VAL A 10 -9.48 7.55 16.87
N VAL A 11 -9.95 7.18 15.68
CA VAL A 11 -10.44 5.83 15.37
C VAL A 11 -9.44 5.11 14.47
N GLY A 12 -8.76 4.10 15.03
CA GLY A 12 -7.67 3.35 14.40
C GLY A 12 -6.31 3.76 14.98
N ALA A 13 -5.47 2.79 15.36
CA ALA A 13 -4.23 3.03 16.13
C ALA A 13 -2.92 2.73 15.34
N ALA A 14 -2.98 2.72 14.01
CA ALA A 14 -1.82 2.51 13.12
C ALA A 14 -1.19 3.85 12.66
N ASN A 15 -0.40 3.85 11.59
CA ASN A 15 0.35 5.02 11.05
C ASN A 15 -0.39 6.36 11.15
N ALA A 16 -1.62 6.48 10.62
CA ALA A 16 -2.35 7.75 10.67
C ALA A 16 -2.83 8.09 12.08
N GLY A 17 -3.31 7.09 12.81
CA GLY A 17 -3.91 7.23 14.14
C GLY A 17 -2.93 7.65 15.21
N GLY A 18 -1.79 6.96 15.32
CA GLY A 18 -0.75 7.32 16.30
C GLY A 18 -0.22 8.73 16.07
N PHE A 19 0.06 9.08 14.81
CA PHE A 19 0.54 10.42 14.47
C PHE A 19 -0.51 11.52 14.72
N ALA A 20 -1.79 11.25 14.48
CA ALA A 20 -2.87 12.16 14.84
C ALA A 20 -3.02 12.32 16.36
N ALA A 21 -2.94 11.23 17.10
CA ALA A 21 -3.09 11.23 18.55
C ALA A 21 -1.97 12.01 19.23
N GLY A 22 -0.71 11.72 18.88
CA GLY A 22 0.45 12.44 19.38
C GLY A 22 0.37 13.93 19.06
N ALA A 23 0.03 14.30 17.83
CA ALA A 23 -0.06 15.69 17.42
C ALA A 23 -1.18 16.48 18.14
N ALA A 24 -2.33 15.86 18.39
CA ALA A 24 -3.39 16.47 19.20
C ALA A 24 -2.99 16.61 20.68
N ALA A 25 -2.34 15.60 21.24
CA ALA A 25 -1.87 15.61 22.63
C ALA A 25 -0.74 16.63 22.86
N GLU A 26 0.17 16.82 21.89
CA GLU A 26 1.20 17.87 21.90
C GLU A 26 0.60 19.29 22.02
N LYS A 27 -0.66 19.46 21.59
CA LYS A 27 -1.43 20.72 21.70
C LYS A 27 -2.31 20.78 22.95
N GLY A 28 -2.18 19.81 23.85
CA GLY A 28 -2.85 19.77 25.15
C GLY A 28 -4.26 19.19 25.13
N ALA A 29 -4.70 18.56 24.04
CA ALA A 29 -5.99 17.87 24.01
C ALA A 29 -5.96 16.59 24.85
N LYS A 30 -7.05 16.29 25.57
CA LYS A 30 -7.27 14.97 26.15
C LYS A 30 -7.71 14.01 25.04
N VAL A 31 -6.83 13.11 24.62
CA VAL A 31 -7.06 12.22 23.46
C VAL A 31 -7.40 10.79 23.87
N LEU A 32 -8.42 10.22 23.22
CA LEU A 32 -8.68 8.79 23.18
C LEU A 32 -8.36 8.24 21.79
N VAL A 33 -7.63 7.14 21.72
CA VAL A 33 -7.49 6.30 20.53
C VAL A 33 -8.26 5.01 20.75
N ILE A 34 -9.15 4.66 19.83
CA ILE A 34 -9.83 3.36 19.82
C ILE A 34 -9.34 2.49 18.66
N ASP A 35 -9.23 1.18 18.87
CA ASP A 35 -8.98 0.24 17.78
C ASP A 35 -9.75 -1.07 18.01
N LYS A 36 -10.31 -1.64 16.95
CA LYS A 36 -11.16 -2.82 17.01
C LYS A 36 -10.41 -4.13 17.27
N LYS A 37 -9.06 -4.15 17.30
CA LYS A 37 -8.33 -5.37 17.70
C LYS A 37 -7.38 -5.08 18.84
N ALA A 38 -6.86 -6.14 19.46
CA ALA A 38 -6.05 -6.11 20.66
C ALA A 38 -4.69 -5.39 20.54
N ASN A 39 -4.19 -5.16 19.31
CA ASN A 39 -2.89 -4.54 19.06
C ASN A 39 -2.84 -3.87 17.68
N SER A 40 -1.96 -2.88 17.49
CA SER A 40 -1.71 -2.21 16.19
C SER A 40 -0.23 -2.01 15.86
N GLU A 41 0.68 -2.32 16.78
CA GLU A 41 2.13 -2.04 16.67
C GLU A 41 2.79 -2.55 15.38
N TYR A 42 2.38 -3.72 14.88
CA TYR A 42 2.93 -4.34 13.67
C TYR A 42 2.40 -3.75 12.35
N LEU A 43 1.44 -2.83 12.40
CA LEU A 43 0.84 -2.21 11.21
C LEU A 43 1.62 -0.98 10.74
N TYR A 44 2.62 -0.55 11.50
CA TYR A 44 3.48 0.58 11.14
C TYR A 44 4.43 0.18 10.00
N ARG A 45 4.58 1.06 9.00
CA ARG A 45 5.31 0.74 7.73
C ARG A 45 6.72 1.31 7.76
N ASN A 46 7.71 0.54 7.28
CA ASN A 46 9.12 0.92 7.42
C ASN A 46 9.68 1.87 6.37
N THR A 47 9.10 1.89 5.17
CA THR A 47 9.47 2.84 4.12
C THR A 47 8.45 3.97 4.10
N ILE A 48 8.89 5.18 4.41
CA ILE A 48 8.02 6.37 4.45
C ILE A 48 8.60 7.45 3.53
N ALA A 49 7.80 7.91 2.57
CA ALA A 49 8.22 8.99 1.69
C ALA A 49 8.36 10.32 2.44
N SER A 50 9.24 11.21 2.00
CA SER A 50 9.20 12.64 2.36
C SER A 50 9.74 13.50 1.23
N VAL A 51 9.54 14.80 1.39
CA VAL A 51 10.32 15.82 0.68
C VAL A 51 10.96 16.76 1.71
N ASP A 52 12.23 17.06 1.51
CA ASP A 52 13.05 17.99 2.31
C ASP A 52 13.30 17.61 3.78
N SER A 53 13.14 16.34 4.18
CA SER A 53 13.45 15.90 5.56
C SER A 53 14.93 16.07 5.90
N HIS A 54 15.27 16.18 7.18
CA HIS A 54 16.65 16.20 7.66
C HIS A 54 17.41 14.94 7.20
N ALA A 55 16.77 13.78 7.14
CA ALA A 55 17.38 12.55 6.63
C ALA A 55 17.77 12.66 5.15
N GLN A 56 16.90 13.22 4.31
CA GLN A 56 17.19 13.48 2.90
C GLN A 56 18.32 14.51 2.73
N GLN A 57 18.30 15.57 3.54
CA GLN A 57 19.36 16.59 3.52
C GLN A 57 20.73 15.99 3.90
N ARG A 58 20.79 15.15 4.94
CA ARG A 58 22.02 14.44 5.34
C ARG A 58 22.53 13.50 4.25
N ALA A 59 21.63 12.84 3.53
CA ALA A 59 21.97 11.95 2.41
C ALA A 59 22.25 12.69 1.09
N GLY A 60 22.08 14.01 1.04
CA GLY A 60 22.23 14.80 -0.20
C GLY A 60 21.13 14.56 -1.24
N VAL A 61 20.01 13.96 -0.82
CA VAL A 61 18.84 13.72 -1.67
C VAL A 61 18.11 15.03 -1.91
N LYS A 62 17.81 15.33 -3.18
CA LYS A 62 17.07 16.52 -3.59
C LYS A 62 15.92 16.11 -4.50
N ILE A 63 14.73 16.61 -4.21
CA ILE A 63 13.52 16.36 -4.99
C ILE A 63 12.94 17.71 -5.37
N ASP A 64 12.71 17.94 -6.66
CA ASP A 64 11.96 19.11 -7.11
C ASP A 64 10.46 18.87 -6.83
N LYS A 65 9.90 19.67 -5.91
CA LYS A 65 8.49 19.56 -5.50
C LYS A 65 7.53 19.71 -6.67
N ARG A 66 7.80 20.65 -7.57
CA ARG A 66 6.94 20.91 -8.73
C ARG A 66 6.98 19.72 -9.67
N GLU A 67 8.16 19.19 -9.99
CA GLU A 67 8.29 18.03 -10.86
C GLU A 67 7.60 16.78 -10.27
N LEU A 68 7.70 16.58 -8.95
CA LEU A 68 7.02 15.49 -8.27
C LEU A 68 5.50 15.66 -8.30
N VAL A 69 4.97 16.83 -7.99
CA VAL A 69 3.52 17.09 -8.03
C VAL A 69 2.98 17.00 -9.47
N GLU A 70 3.70 17.55 -10.46
CA GLU A 70 3.35 17.42 -11.88
C GLU A 70 3.30 15.93 -12.29
N PHE A 71 4.27 15.11 -11.84
CA PHE A 71 4.26 13.68 -12.08
C PHE A 71 3.07 12.97 -11.42
N LEU A 72 2.81 13.21 -10.13
CA LEU A 72 1.71 12.59 -9.41
C LEU A 72 0.35 12.95 -10.02
N SER A 73 0.16 14.22 -10.38
CA SER A 73 -1.05 14.71 -11.03
C SER A 73 -1.23 14.07 -12.42
N ALA A 74 -0.18 14.05 -13.24
CA ALA A 74 -0.23 13.42 -14.57
C ALA A 74 -0.47 11.90 -14.49
N PHE A 75 0.15 11.22 -13.52
CA PHE A 75 -0.05 9.78 -13.26
C PHE A 75 -1.52 9.48 -12.95
N ALA A 76 -2.17 10.34 -12.17
CA ALA A 76 -3.58 10.27 -11.83
C ALA A 76 -4.54 10.85 -12.89
N GLN A 77 -4.02 11.29 -14.04
CA GLN A 77 -4.79 12.01 -15.07
C GLN A 77 -5.54 13.23 -14.51
N ASP A 78 -4.96 13.87 -13.50
CA ASP A 78 -5.49 15.03 -12.77
C ASP A 78 -6.79 14.77 -11.97
N ASN A 79 -7.17 13.50 -11.75
CA ASN A 79 -8.31 13.12 -10.90
C ASN A 79 -7.99 13.15 -9.39
N VAL A 80 -6.97 13.90 -8.99
CA VAL A 80 -6.53 14.06 -7.61
C VAL A 80 -6.68 15.51 -7.19
N ASP A 81 -6.89 15.75 -5.89
CA ASP A 81 -6.84 17.09 -5.34
C ASP A 81 -5.37 17.54 -5.21
N GLN A 82 -4.95 18.42 -6.11
CA GLN A 82 -3.60 18.99 -6.08
C GLN A 82 -3.33 19.78 -4.80
N GLN A 83 -4.34 20.34 -4.11
CA GLN A 83 -4.14 20.99 -2.82
C GLN A 83 -3.68 19.97 -1.77
N LEU A 84 -4.18 18.73 -1.81
CA LEU A 84 -3.70 17.65 -0.95
C LEU A 84 -2.27 17.23 -1.33
N LEU A 85 -1.95 17.13 -2.62
CA LEU A 85 -0.57 16.85 -3.07
C LEU A 85 0.41 17.92 -2.57
N TRP A 86 0.06 19.20 -2.72
CA TRP A 86 0.87 20.33 -2.26
C TRP A 86 0.99 20.38 -0.74
N THR A 87 -0.10 20.09 -0.02
CA THR A 87 -0.07 19.94 1.44
C THR A 87 0.93 18.86 1.83
N TRP A 88 0.89 17.68 1.19
CA TRP A 88 1.81 16.59 1.50
C TRP A 88 3.28 16.94 1.21
N VAL A 89 3.63 17.45 0.02
CA VAL A 89 5.04 17.78 -0.27
C VAL A 89 5.59 18.88 0.65
N ASN A 90 4.73 19.77 1.15
CA ASN A 90 5.17 20.86 2.03
C ASN A 90 5.30 20.45 3.50
N HIS A 91 4.60 19.40 3.94
CA HIS A 91 4.57 18.98 5.35
C HIS A 91 5.21 17.61 5.63
N SER A 92 5.47 16.79 4.61
CA SER A 92 6.01 15.43 4.81
C SER A 92 7.42 15.41 5.40
N GLY A 93 8.28 16.38 5.06
CA GLY A 93 9.61 16.53 5.69
C GLY A 93 9.50 16.75 7.19
N GLU A 94 8.69 17.72 7.61
CA GLU A 94 8.44 18.04 9.02
C GLU A 94 7.87 16.85 9.80
N ALA A 95 6.93 16.12 9.21
CA ALA A 95 6.36 14.93 9.84
C ALA A 95 7.41 13.84 10.09
N LEU A 96 8.35 13.66 9.16
CA LEU A 96 9.45 12.69 9.30
C LEU A 96 10.55 13.17 10.23
N ASP A 97 10.81 14.47 10.28
CA ASP A 97 11.73 15.05 11.26
C ASP A 97 11.20 14.85 12.68
N TRP A 98 9.89 15.03 12.90
CA TRP A 98 9.26 14.69 14.18
C TRP A 98 9.42 13.21 14.52
N LEU A 99 9.13 12.31 13.57
CA LEU A 99 9.27 10.86 13.76
C LEU A 99 10.71 10.52 14.19
N GLU A 100 11.71 11.04 13.47
CA GLU A 100 13.11 10.77 13.77
C GLU A 100 13.52 11.31 15.15
N GLU A 101 13.24 12.58 15.44
CA GLU A 101 13.73 13.24 16.66
C GLU A 101 12.97 12.83 17.93
N LYS A 102 11.65 12.62 17.84
CA LYS A 102 10.79 12.40 19.01
C LYS A 102 10.51 10.94 19.28
N VAL A 103 10.60 10.08 18.27
CA VAL A 103 10.20 8.68 18.39
C VAL A 103 11.39 7.75 18.16
N LEU A 104 12.10 7.87 17.04
CA LEU A 104 13.13 6.89 16.67
C LEU A 104 14.44 7.06 17.47
N LYS A 105 15.03 8.26 17.47
CA LYS A 105 16.32 8.52 18.14
C LYS A 105 16.33 8.18 19.63
N PRO A 106 15.28 8.48 20.43
CA PRO A 106 15.22 8.04 21.83
C PRO A 106 15.29 6.53 22.02
N ASN A 107 14.95 5.75 20.98
CA ASN A 107 14.92 4.30 20.98
C ASN A 107 16.09 3.66 20.21
N GLY A 108 17.04 4.47 19.72
CA GLY A 108 18.24 4.00 19.02
C GLY A 108 18.08 3.76 17.52
N ASP A 109 16.94 4.15 16.95
CA ASP A 109 16.66 4.11 15.52
C ASP A 109 16.85 5.48 14.86
N HIS A 110 16.99 5.49 13.54
CA HIS A 110 16.99 6.69 12.71
C HIS A 110 16.35 6.45 11.35
N LEU A 111 16.18 7.53 10.59
CA LEU A 111 15.75 7.46 9.19
C LEU A 111 16.96 7.37 8.25
N TYR A 112 16.95 6.35 7.39
CA TYR A 112 17.89 6.18 6.29
C TYR A 112 17.23 6.57 4.96
N ALA A 113 17.61 7.73 4.40
CA ALA A 113 17.07 8.19 3.13
C ALA A 113 17.68 7.42 1.94
N THR A 114 16.82 6.91 1.05
CA THR A 114 17.23 6.16 -0.15
C THR A 114 17.46 7.10 -1.33
N GLY A 115 18.62 6.99 -1.98
CA GLY A 115 19.03 7.89 -3.08
C GLY A 115 19.08 7.24 -4.47
N ASP A 116 18.76 5.95 -4.58
CA ASP A 116 18.94 5.12 -5.77
C ASP A 116 17.72 5.08 -6.70
N ALA A 117 16.71 5.94 -6.51
CA ALA A 117 15.55 5.99 -7.40
C ALA A 117 15.85 6.81 -8.66
N TYR A 118 16.53 6.20 -9.64
CA TYR A 118 16.81 6.79 -10.95
C TYR A 118 16.32 5.87 -12.08
N TYR A 119 15.43 6.38 -12.94
CA TYR A 119 15.10 5.75 -14.21
C TYR A 119 14.89 6.80 -15.29
N GLU A 120 15.26 6.45 -16.51
CA GLU A 120 15.27 7.37 -17.65
C GLU A 120 14.01 7.24 -18.53
N THR A 121 13.21 6.17 -18.40
CA THR A 121 12.00 5.98 -19.22
C THR A 121 10.77 6.62 -18.57
N LEU A 122 9.88 7.16 -19.40
CA LEU A 122 8.64 7.82 -18.93
C LEU A 122 7.81 6.90 -18.01
N MET A 123 7.71 5.62 -18.36
CA MET A 123 6.94 4.62 -17.62
C MET A 123 7.56 4.25 -16.27
N ASN A 124 8.88 4.40 -16.11
CA ASN A 124 9.59 4.04 -14.89
C ASN A 124 10.10 5.25 -14.10
N LYS A 125 9.81 6.49 -14.53
CA LYS A 125 10.24 7.72 -13.84
C LYS A 125 9.99 7.59 -12.33
N ALA A 126 11.04 7.80 -11.54
CA ALA A 126 11.03 7.59 -10.10
C ALA A 126 11.64 8.76 -9.34
N PHE A 127 11.33 8.81 -8.05
CA PHE A 127 11.78 9.85 -7.14
C PHE A 127 12.38 9.23 -5.88
N PRO A 128 13.53 9.72 -5.38
CA PRO A 128 14.21 9.21 -4.18
C PRO A 128 13.52 9.67 -2.89
N SER A 129 12.22 9.40 -2.77
CA SER A 129 11.40 9.89 -1.66
C SER A 129 11.50 9.04 -0.40
N GLY A 130 11.86 7.77 -0.53
CA GLY A 130 11.75 6.79 0.55
C GLY A 130 12.79 6.97 1.66
N ASN A 131 12.34 6.87 2.90
CA ASN A 131 13.17 6.82 4.10
C ASN A 131 12.85 5.52 4.85
N GLU A 132 13.89 4.77 5.19
CA GLU A 132 13.81 3.48 5.86
C GLU A 132 14.06 3.65 7.36
N ILE A 133 13.28 2.97 8.19
CA ILE A 133 13.46 2.97 9.66
C ILE A 133 14.40 1.83 10.05
N THR A 134 15.51 2.18 10.69
CA THR A 134 16.59 1.22 11.00
C THR A 134 17.47 1.70 12.16
N ALA A 135 18.07 0.74 12.88
CA ALA A 135 19.10 1.00 13.87
C ALA A 135 20.53 0.94 13.27
N ASP A 136 20.72 0.21 12.17
CA ASP A 136 22.05 -0.22 11.71
C ASP A 136 22.29 -0.12 10.19
N GLU A 137 21.28 0.33 9.44
CA GLU A 137 21.31 0.45 7.97
C GLU A 137 21.58 -0.89 7.26
N LYS A 138 21.12 -2.00 7.85
CA LYS A 138 21.20 -3.35 7.26
C LYS A 138 19.86 -4.06 7.27
N ALA A 139 18.98 -3.72 8.21
CA ALA A 139 17.64 -4.27 8.31
C ALA A 139 16.64 -3.21 8.82
N TRP A 140 15.36 -3.43 8.52
CA TRP A 140 14.28 -2.61 9.06
C TRP A 140 13.95 -3.00 10.50
N ASP A 141 13.65 -2.04 11.37
CA ASP A 141 13.00 -2.34 12.66
C ASP A 141 11.49 -2.44 12.47
N TRP A 142 10.96 -3.63 12.19
CA TRP A 142 9.50 -3.85 12.10
C TRP A 142 8.72 -3.62 13.41
N GLY A 143 9.41 -3.39 14.53
CA GLY A 143 8.83 -3.15 15.84
C GLY A 143 8.66 -1.68 16.21
N TRP A 144 9.01 -0.72 15.34
CA TRP A 144 9.04 0.71 15.69
C TRP A 144 7.68 1.31 16.05
N GLY A 145 6.57 0.68 15.63
CA GLY A 145 5.22 1.13 15.99
C GLY A 145 4.98 1.19 17.50
N LYS A 146 5.64 0.33 18.28
CA LYS A 146 5.59 0.38 19.76
C LYS A 146 6.19 1.68 20.32
N TYR A 147 7.16 2.28 19.63
CA TYR A 147 7.77 3.54 20.03
C TYR A 147 6.79 4.70 19.85
N VAL A 148 6.01 4.71 18.76
CA VAL A 148 4.94 5.72 18.55
C VAL A 148 3.93 5.65 19.67
N ILE A 149 3.41 4.45 19.95
CA ILE A 149 2.41 4.25 21.00
C ILE A 149 2.96 4.65 22.37
N ALA A 150 4.21 4.29 22.69
CA ALA A 150 4.84 4.68 23.94
C ALA A 150 5.02 6.21 24.05
N THR A 151 5.40 6.89 22.96
CA THR A 151 5.50 8.35 22.90
C THR A 151 4.13 9.00 23.13
N ASP A 152 3.08 8.51 22.48
CA ASP A 152 1.71 9.01 22.66
C ASP A 152 1.22 8.82 24.11
N GLN A 153 1.47 7.64 24.70
CA GLN A 153 1.13 7.36 26.09
C GLN A 153 1.88 8.29 27.07
N ALA A 154 3.14 8.61 26.78
CA ALA A 154 3.92 9.57 27.58
C ALA A 154 3.35 11.00 27.49
N LEU A 155 2.64 11.33 26.40
CA LEU A 155 1.88 12.58 26.26
C LEU A 155 0.48 12.54 26.91
N GLY A 156 0.09 11.41 27.49
CA GLY A 156 -1.21 11.23 28.17
C GLY A 156 -2.34 10.72 27.28
N VAL A 157 -2.03 10.24 26.06
CA VAL A 157 -3.02 9.61 25.18
C VAL A 157 -3.52 8.29 25.80
N THR A 158 -4.84 8.10 25.82
CA THR A 158 -5.46 6.84 26.26
C THR A 158 -5.73 5.95 25.05
N PHE A 159 -5.34 4.67 25.11
CA PHE A 159 -5.64 3.68 24.08
C PHE A 159 -6.67 2.67 24.61
N GLN A 160 -7.75 2.45 23.84
CA GLN A 160 -8.75 1.42 24.10
C GLN A 160 -8.82 0.46 22.91
N TYR A 161 -8.24 -0.73 23.09
CA TYR A 161 -8.29 -1.82 22.12
C TYR A 161 -9.60 -2.60 22.23
N ASN A 162 -9.82 -3.54 21.29
CA ASN A 162 -11.05 -4.32 21.17
C ASN A 162 -12.31 -3.44 21.17
N THR A 163 -12.20 -2.22 20.64
CA THR A 163 -13.25 -1.21 20.64
C THR A 163 -13.50 -0.77 19.20
N LYS A 164 -14.56 -1.29 18.59
CA LYS A 164 -14.95 -1.05 17.20
C LYS A 164 -15.89 0.15 17.10
N LEU A 165 -15.62 1.04 16.15
CA LEU A 165 -16.58 2.09 15.76
C LEU A 165 -17.80 1.44 15.08
N GLU A 166 -19.00 1.78 15.55
CA GLU A 166 -20.26 1.44 14.88
C GLU A 166 -20.87 2.65 14.18
N HIS A 167 -21.06 3.77 14.91
CA HIS A 167 -21.69 4.99 14.37
C HIS A 167 -21.00 6.26 14.88
N LEU A 168 -21.12 7.35 14.10
CA LEU A 168 -20.81 8.70 14.57
C LEU A 168 -22.02 9.29 15.30
N LEU A 169 -21.77 10.05 16.36
CA LEU A 169 -22.81 10.77 17.10
C LEU A 169 -22.84 12.23 16.66
N THR A 170 -24.02 12.76 16.33
CA THR A 170 -24.19 14.16 15.92
C THR A 170 -25.10 14.93 16.86
N ASP A 171 -24.86 16.22 17.03
CA ASP A 171 -25.79 17.13 17.70
C ASP A 171 -26.91 17.64 16.77
N ALA A 172 -27.76 18.54 17.29
CA ALA A 172 -28.87 19.10 16.53
C ALA A 172 -28.45 20.04 15.38
N GLN A 173 -27.17 20.38 15.28
CA GLN A 173 -26.57 21.18 14.20
C GLN A 173 -25.79 20.31 13.20
N ASN A 174 -25.93 18.98 13.28
CA ASN A 174 -25.16 17.99 12.51
C ASN A 174 -23.65 18.03 12.75
N ARG A 175 -23.19 18.63 13.85
CA ARG A 175 -21.78 18.54 14.25
C ARG A 175 -21.53 17.17 14.86
N VAL A 176 -20.42 16.53 14.48
CA VAL A 176 -19.96 15.29 15.09
C VAL A 176 -19.42 15.58 16.50
N VAL A 177 -19.99 14.91 17.49
CA VAL A 177 -19.72 15.13 18.93
C VAL A 177 -19.30 13.86 19.66
N GLY A 178 -19.08 12.76 18.94
CA GLY A 178 -18.66 11.51 19.56
C GLY A 178 -18.83 10.29 18.66
N VAL A 179 -18.68 9.13 19.28
CA VAL A 179 -18.76 7.82 18.62
C VAL A 179 -19.62 6.87 19.45
N GLN A 180 -20.40 6.05 18.77
CA GLN A 180 -20.91 4.80 19.33
C GLN A 180 -19.93 3.68 19.00
N VAL A 181 -19.54 2.92 20.02
CA VAL A 181 -18.56 1.84 19.91
C VAL A 181 -19.10 0.53 20.45
N MET A 182 -18.63 -0.57 19.88
CA MET A 182 -18.87 -1.93 20.36
C MET A 182 -17.55 -2.54 20.84
N ASP A 183 -17.57 -3.11 22.04
CA ASP A 183 -16.51 -3.98 22.51
C ASP A 183 -16.51 -5.30 21.71
N THR A 184 -15.39 -5.67 21.08
CA THR A 184 -15.34 -6.81 20.16
C THR A 184 -15.26 -8.17 20.85
N GLU A 185 -15.09 -8.20 22.17
CA GLU A 185 -15.07 -9.44 22.95
C GLU A 185 -16.41 -9.68 23.65
N THR A 186 -17.00 -8.64 24.21
CA THR A 186 -18.25 -8.71 25.00
C THR A 186 -19.49 -8.31 24.21
N HIS A 187 -19.31 -7.68 23.05
CA HIS A 187 -20.38 -7.06 22.24
C HIS A 187 -21.16 -5.95 22.95
N ALA A 188 -20.64 -5.43 24.07
CA ALA A 188 -21.25 -4.32 24.77
C ALA A 188 -21.12 -3.03 23.94
N VAL A 189 -22.23 -2.31 23.79
CA VAL A 189 -22.29 -1.03 23.08
C VAL A 189 -22.30 0.13 24.07
N ARG A 190 -21.49 1.16 23.80
CA ARG A 190 -21.46 2.40 24.58
C ARG A 190 -21.19 3.61 23.68
N GLU A 191 -21.46 4.79 24.22
CA GLU A 191 -21.20 6.08 23.58
C GLU A 191 -20.04 6.79 24.28
N ILE A 192 -19.20 7.45 23.49
CA ILE A 192 -18.06 8.24 23.97
C ILE A 192 -18.14 9.62 23.29
N THR A 193 -18.09 10.67 24.09
CA THR A 193 -18.22 12.06 23.63
C THR A 193 -16.87 12.71 23.37
N ALA A 194 -16.78 13.47 22.26
CA ALA A 194 -15.63 14.29 21.87
C ALA A 194 -16.03 15.76 21.83
N LYS A 195 -15.30 16.63 22.53
CA LYS A 195 -15.62 18.08 22.54
C LYS A 195 -15.20 18.79 21.25
N GLN A 196 -14.03 18.47 20.72
CA GLN A 196 -13.41 19.14 19.58
C GLN A 196 -13.63 18.38 18.28
N GLY A 197 -13.55 17.05 18.29
CA GLY A 197 -13.94 16.24 17.14
C GLY A 197 -13.45 14.80 17.15
N VAL A 198 -13.80 14.10 16.07
CA VAL A 198 -13.42 12.72 15.79
C VAL A 198 -12.53 12.69 14.55
N ILE A 199 -11.42 11.96 14.61
CA ILE A 199 -10.52 11.71 13.49
C ILE A 199 -10.63 10.25 13.06
N LEU A 200 -11.06 10.00 11.83
CA LEU A 200 -11.16 8.67 11.22
C LEU A 200 -9.83 8.27 10.57
N CYS A 201 -9.16 7.28 11.16
CA CYS A 201 -7.89 6.70 10.72
C CYS A 201 -8.05 5.18 10.47
N THR A 202 -9.23 4.77 9.98
CA THR A 202 -9.68 3.36 10.00
C THR A 202 -9.14 2.48 8.88
N GLY A 203 -8.27 3.00 8.01
CA GLY A 203 -7.84 2.29 6.81
C GLY A 203 -8.95 2.20 5.75
N GLY A 204 -8.78 1.25 4.82
CA GLY A 204 -9.65 1.06 3.67
C GLY A 204 -10.78 0.05 3.91
N TYR A 205 -11.21 -0.61 2.82
CA TYR A 205 -12.32 -1.57 2.81
C TYR A 205 -11.99 -2.91 2.11
N GLY A 206 -10.70 -3.18 1.86
CA GLY A 206 -10.23 -4.32 1.07
C GLY A 206 -10.61 -5.72 1.59
N ALA A 207 -10.94 -5.88 2.87
CA ALA A 207 -11.40 -7.15 3.43
C ALA A 207 -12.92 -7.34 3.38
N ASN A 208 -13.68 -6.29 3.04
CA ASN A 208 -15.13 -6.33 2.96
C ASN A 208 -15.57 -6.54 1.51
N GLU A 209 -15.78 -7.80 1.13
CA GLU A 209 -16.17 -8.18 -0.24
C GLU A 209 -17.47 -7.52 -0.71
N ALA A 210 -18.43 -7.27 0.19
CA ALA A 210 -19.66 -6.58 -0.17
C ALA A 210 -19.41 -5.10 -0.55
N LEU A 211 -18.53 -4.41 0.20
CA LEU A 211 -18.11 -3.06 -0.16
C LEU A 211 -17.23 -3.05 -1.41
N MET A 212 -16.30 -4.02 -1.55
CA MET A 212 -15.51 -4.19 -2.76
C MET A 212 -16.39 -4.41 -3.99
N GLN A 213 -17.42 -5.25 -3.91
CA GLN A 213 -18.37 -5.47 -5.00
C GLN A 213 -19.17 -4.21 -5.34
N LYS A 214 -19.47 -3.37 -4.34
CA LYS A 214 -20.24 -2.13 -4.50
C LYS A 214 -19.40 -0.97 -5.07
N TRP A 215 -18.18 -0.79 -4.57
CA TRP A 215 -17.36 0.39 -4.83
C TRP A 215 -16.19 0.12 -5.78
N ALA A 216 -15.68 -1.12 -5.82
CA ALA A 216 -14.47 -1.46 -6.56
C ALA A 216 -14.53 -2.86 -7.20
N PRO A 217 -15.58 -3.19 -7.97
CA PRO A 217 -15.78 -4.54 -8.50
C PRO A 217 -14.66 -5.00 -9.43
N THR A 218 -13.95 -4.07 -10.08
CA THR A 218 -12.77 -4.37 -10.91
C THR A 218 -11.60 -4.87 -10.07
N LEU A 219 -11.44 -4.41 -8.83
CA LEU A 219 -10.36 -4.88 -7.95
C LEU A 219 -10.53 -6.35 -7.57
N LEU A 220 -11.76 -6.84 -7.39
CA LEU A 220 -12.01 -8.27 -7.12
C LEU A 220 -11.58 -9.16 -8.30
N LYS A 221 -11.65 -8.66 -9.54
CA LYS A 221 -11.28 -9.43 -10.74
C LYS A 221 -9.78 -9.63 -10.93
N LYS A 222 -8.94 -8.79 -10.32
CA LYS A 222 -7.47 -8.85 -10.49
C LYS A 222 -6.72 -9.17 -9.22
N ASN A 223 -7.40 -9.46 -8.12
CA ASN A 223 -6.77 -9.80 -6.87
C ASN A 223 -7.23 -11.17 -6.40
N THR A 224 -6.27 -12.03 -6.09
CA THR A 224 -6.47 -13.35 -5.48
C THR A 224 -6.35 -13.28 -3.96
N TYR A 225 -5.66 -12.26 -3.45
CA TYR A 225 -5.43 -12.04 -2.02
C TYR A 225 -5.71 -10.59 -1.61
N THR A 226 -6.02 -10.39 -0.34
CA THR A 226 -5.92 -9.09 0.34
C THR A 226 -5.08 -9.20 1.60
N GLN A 227 -4.09 -8.31 1.69
CA GLN A 227 -3.18 -8.17 2.83
C GLN A 227 -3.65 -7.15 3.85
N SER A 228 -4.91 -6.75 3.80
CA SER A 228 -5.49 -5.86 4.80
C SER A 228 -6.73 -6.49 5.43
N PRO A 229 -6.59 -7.62 6.16
CA PRO A 229 -7.73 -8.37 6.73
C PRO A 229 -8.51 -7.58 7.80
N ARG A 230 -7.99 -6.42 8.23
CA ARG A 230 -8.66 -5.50 9.16
C ARG A 230 -9.46 -4.41 8.45
N ASP A 231 -9.30 -4.22 7.14
CA ASP A 231 -9.88 -3.09 6.41
C ASP A 231 -11.31 -3.43 5.98
N ASP A 232 -12.30 -3.09 6.81
CA ASP A 232 -13.71 -3.41 6.58
C ASP A 232 -14.57 -2.22 6.15
N GLY A 233 -13.96 -1.04 6.00
CA GLY A 233 -14.63 0.20 5.58
C GLY A 233 -15.45 0.89 6.66
N SER A 234 -15.39 0.47 7.93
CA SER A 234 -16.32 0.97 8.97
C SER A 234 -16.29 2.49 9.16
N GLY A 235 -15.12 3.12 9.11
CA GLY A 235 -15.02 4.58 9.22
C GLY A 235 -15.61 5.31 8.02
N GLN A 236 -15.37 4.82 6.80
CA GLN A 236 -15.97 5.40 5.60
C GLN A 236 -17.50 5.27 5.66
N VAL A 237 -18.03 4.10 6.03
CA VAL A 237 -19.48 3.87 6.15
C VAL A 237 -20.11 4.80 7.20
N ALA A 238 -19.52 4.89 8.40
CA ALA A 238 -20.04 5.75 9.47
C ALA A 238 -20.03 7.25 9.07
N ALA A 239 -19.04 7.69 8.30
CA ALA A 239 -19.01 9.06 7.77
C ALA A 239 -20.08 9.30 6.69
N LEU A 240 -20.33 8.33 5.80
CA LEU A 240 -21.40 8.42 4.80
C LEU A 240 -22.79 8.53 5.46
N GLU A 241 -23.00 7.86 6.60
CA GLU A 241 -24.26 7.94 7.37
C GLU A 241 -24.58 9.36 7.86
N VAL A 242 -23.55 10.18 8.10
CA VAL A 242 -23.70 11.59 8.51
C VAL A 242 -23.52 12.58 7.35
N GLY A 243 -23.55 12.11 6.10
CA GLY A 243 -23.60 12.94 4.90
C GLY A 243 -22.26 13.23 4.22
N ALA A 244 -21.17 12.56 4.63
CA ALA A 244 -19.86 12.74 3.99
C ALA A 244 -19.87 12.35 2.50
N ALA A 245 -19.02 13.00 1.73
CA ALA A 245 -18.65 12.60 0.37
C ALA A 245 -17.46 11.64 0.38
N ARG A 246 -17.36 10.83 -0.68
CA ARG A 246 -16.22 9.93 -0.93
C ARG A 246 -15.90 9.93 -2.41
N ASP A 247 -14.66 9.54 -2.72
CA ASP A 247 -14.23 9.26 -4.08
C ASP A 247 -15.14 8.22 -4.74
N LEU A 248 -15.54 8.46 -5.98
CA LEU A 248 -16.39 7.54 -6.74
C LEU A 248 -15.58 6.45 -7.45
N GLU A 249 -14.40 6.81 -7.94
CA GLU A 249 -13.51 5.88 -8.65
C GLU A 249 -12.56 5.21 -7.66
N PRO A 250 -12.37 3.88 -7.75
CA PRO A 250 -11.50 3.17 -6.84
C PRO A 250 -10.03 3.49 -7.12
N ALA A 251 -9.25 3.58 -6.04
CA ALA A 251 -7.80 3.66 -6.09
C ALA A 251 -7.22 2.54 -5.22
N SER A 252 -6.09 1.97 -5.62
CA SER A 252 -5.53 0.82 -4.89
C SER A 252 -4.02 0.73 -4.96
N ILE A 253 -3.47 -0.12 -4.11
CA ILE A 253 -2.13 -0.67 -4.23
C ILE A 253 -2.28 -2.17 -4.44
N ILE A 254 -1.78 -2.66 -5.58
CA ILE A 254 -1.78 -4.09 -5.89
C ILE A 254 -0.35 -4.54 -6.18
N PHE A 255 0.09 -5.61 -5.52
CA PHE A 255 1.30 -6.32 -5.93
C PHE A 255 0.97 -7.42 -6.94
N ASP A 256 1.75 -7.53 -8.01
CA ASP A 256 1.66 -8.53 -9.08
C ASP A 256 2.34 -9.87 -8.72
N ARG A 257 2.21 -10.29 -7.47
CA ARG A 257 3.05 -11.37 -6.90
C ARG A 257 2.29 -12.37 -6.04
N GLY A 258 0.97 -12.47 -6.18
CA GLY A 258 0.13 -13.41 -5.46
C GLY A 258 0.17 -14.78 -6.08
N ALA A 259 1.06 -15.66 -5.61
CA ALA A 259 1.14 -16.99 -6.19
C ALA A 259 -0.04 -17.85 -5.75
N VAL A 260 -0.68 -18.48 -6.74
CA VAL A 260 -1.81 -19.39 -6.54
C VAL A 260 -1.47 -20.79 -7.04
N PRO A 261 -2.14 -21.84 -6.54
CA PRO A 261 -2.00 -23.19 -7.10
C PRO A 261 -2.29 -23.25 -8.60
N VAL A 262 -1.63 -24.16 -9.31
CA VAL A 262 -1.91 -24.41 -10.74
C VAL A 262 -3.37 -24.81 -10.92
N GLY A 263 -4.04 -24.22 -11.91
CA GLY A 263 -5.46 -24.49 -12.21
C GLY A 263 -6.45 -23.74 -11.32
N THR A 264 -6.00 -22.77 -10.52
CA THR A 264 -6.90 -21.89 -9.75
C THR A 264 -7.90 -21.18 -10.66
N ASN A 265 -9.17 -21.15 -10.25
CA ASN A 265 -10.20 -20.29 -10.83
C ASN A 265 -10.33 -19.03 -9.96
N ILE A 266 -10.08 -17.85 -10.52
CA ILE A 266 -10.08 -16.60 -9.75
C ILE A 266 -11.46 -16.22 -9.21
N ASP A 267 -12.53 -16.58 -9.92
CA ASP A 267 -13.91 -16.24 -9.54
C ASP A 267 -14.30 -16.85 -8.18
N ASP A 268 -13.62 -17.92 -7.77
CA ASP A 268 -13.81 -18.63 -6.50
C ASP A 268 -12.68 -18.34 -5.49
N TYR A 269 -11.80 -17.37 -5.77
CA TYR A 269 -10.53 -17.21 -5.07
C TYR A 269 -10.25 -15.76 -4.64
N TYR A 270 -10.61 -15.45 -3.39
CA TYR A 270 -10.23 -14.19 -2.72
C TYR A 270 -9.89 -14.44 -1.24
N VAL A 271 -8.61 -14.55 -0.92
CA VAL A 271 -8.13 -14.94 0.42
C VAL A 271 -7.67 -13.71 1.22
N LYS A 272 -8.13 -13.62 2.48
CA LYS A 272 -7.81 -12.51 3.39
C LYS A 272 -6.69 -12.95 4.33
N ASP A 273 -5.46 -12.58 4.01
CA ASP A 273 -4.29 -12.98 4.80
C ASP A 273 -3.21 -11.90 4.76
N TRP A 274 -2.65 -11.56 5.93
CA TRP A 274 -1.59 -10.57 6.09
C TRP A 274 -0.21 -11.07 5.62
N GLN A 275 0.15 -12.36 5.80
CA GLN A 275 1.55 -12.80 5.72
C GLN A 275 1.88 -13.83 4.63
N SER A 276 0.89 -14.43 3.97
CA SER A 276 1.12 -15.57 3.08
C SER A 276 1.01 -15.18 1.59
N HIS A 277 1.55 -16.05 0.73
CA HIS A 277 1.37 -16.03 -0.74
C HIS A 277 2.09 -14.94 -1.55
N GLN A 278 2.88 -14.05 -0.93
CA GLN A 278 3.76 -13.14 -1.67
C GLN A 278 4.96 -13.88 -2.26
N PHE A 279 5.01 -14.05 -3.58
CA PHE A 279 6.17 -14.56 -4.28
C PHE A 279 6.98 -13.40 -4.89
N VAL A 280 7.89 -12.77 -4.14
CA VAL A 280 8.50 -11.47 -4.50
C VAL A 280 9.13 -11.45 -5.90
N LEU A 281 9.66 -12.58 -6.37
CA LEU A 281 10.17 -12.73 -7.75
C LEU A 281 9.13 -12.37 -8.82
N GLY A 282 7.84 -12.54 -8.54
CA GLY A 282 6.72 -12.20 -9.43
C GLY A 282 6.71 -10.75 -9.89
N SER A 283 7.26 -9.82 -9.11
CA SER A 283 7.35 -8.40 -9.47
C SER A 283 8.57 -8.04 -10.33
N TYR A 284 9.40 -9.02 -10.68
CA TYR A 284 10.48 -8.81 -11.64
C TYR A 284 9.95 -8.92 -13.06
N PRO A 285 10.52 -8.16 -14.01
CA PRO A 285 10.05 -8.13 -15.39
C PRO A 285 10.58 -9.35 -16.15
N LEU A 286 10.33 -10.55 -15.65
CA LEU A 286 10.57 -11.81 -16.33
C LEU A 286 9.46 -12.07 -17.37
N LEU A 287 9.60 -13.10 -18.21
CA LEU A 287 8.59 -13.42 -19.22
C LEU A 287 7.27 -13.78 -18.54
N LYS A 288 6.17 -13.15 -18.94
CA LYS A 288 4.82 -13.44 -18.42
C LYS A 288 3.87 -13.73 -19.57
N VAL A 289 3.06 -14.78 -19.41
CA VAL A 289 2.05 -15.20 -20.39
C VAL A 289 0.68 -15.35 -19.74
N ASN A 290 -0.38 -15.20 -20.52
CA ASN A 290 -1.73 -15.50 -20.07
C ASN A 290 -1.99 -17.02 -20.03
N LEU A 291 -3.19 -17.44 -19.61
CA LEU A 291 -3.59 -18.87 -19.58
C LEU A 291 -3.71 -19.54 -20.97
N LYS A 292 -3.48 -18.81 -22.07
CA LYS A 292 -3.32 -19.38 -23.42
C LYS A 292 -1.85 -19.59 -23.81
N GLY A 293 -0.91 -19.20 -22.96
CA GLY A 293 0.53 -19.26 -23.25
C GLY A 293 1.01 -18.10 -24.14
N GLU A 294 0.28 -16.99 -24.23
CA GLU A 294 0.62 -15.81 -25.05
C GLU A 294 1.10 -14.66 -24.15
N ARG A 295 2.13 -13.92 -24.59
CA ARG A 295 2.43 -12.60 -24.02
C ARG A 295 1.28 -11.62 -24.33
N PHE A 296 1.06 -10.65 -23.45
CA PHE A 296 -0.07 -9.72 -23.59
C PHE A 296 0.22 -8.28 -23.14
N PHE A 297 1.41 -8.01 -22.59
CA PHE A 297 1.81 -6.69 -22.12
C PHE A 297 3.33 -6.56 -22.00
N ASN A 298 3.81 -5.36 -21.72
CA ASN A 298 5.20 -5.10 -21.38
C ASN A 298 5.46 -5.42 -19.90
N GLU A 299 6.26 -6.46 -19.62
CA GLU A 299 6.48 -6.95 -18.26
C GLU A 299 7.29 -5.98 -17.37
N SER A 300 7.84 -4.88 -17.93
CA SER A 300 8.56 -3.82 -17.20
C SER A 300 7.67 -2.77 -16.52
N VAL A 301 6.36 -2.84 -16.70
CA VAL A 301 5.42 -1.85 -16.11
C VAL A 301 5.42 -1.91 -14.56
N PRO A 302 4.96 -0.85 -13.88
CA PRO A 302 4.64 -0.87 -12.44
C PRO A 302 3.74 -2.04 -12.01
N TYR A 303 3.79 -2.43 -10.73
CA TYR A 303 3.13 -3.65 -10.24
C TYR A 303 1.64 -3.71 -10.62
N GLN A 304 0.89 -2.66 -10.29
CA GLN A 304 -0.55 -2.64 -10.54
C GLN A 304 -0.88 -2.52 -12.04
N PHE A 305 0.03 -2.03 -12.87
CA PHE A 305 -0.21 -1.88 -14.31
C PHE A 305 -0.21 -3.25 -15.00
N ALA A 306 0.63 -4.18 -14.53
CA ALA A 306 0.56 -5.58 -14.91
C ALA A 306 -0.83 -6.15 -14.60
N MET A 307 -1.34 -5.91 -13.39
CA MET A 307 -2.65 -6.38 -12.96
C MET A 307 -3.82 -5.71 -13.70
N ASN A 308 -3.67 -4.47 -14.16
CA ASN A 308 -4.65 -3.83 -15.03
C ASN A 308 -4.70 -4.53 -16.39
N SER A 309 -3.54 -4.92 -16.95
CA SER A 309 -3.47 -5.69 -18.20
C SER A 309 -4.06 -7.11 -18.01
N LEU A 310 -3.82 -7.72 -16.85
CA LEU A 310 -4.31 -9.02 -16.44
C LEU A 310 -5.84 -9.13 -16.44
N MET A 311 -6.55 -8.06 -16.06
CA MET A 311 -8.03 -8.02 -16.08
C MET A 311 -8.63 -8.27 -17.46
N HIS A 312 -7.86 -8.11 -18.54
CA HIS A 312 -8.33 -8.35 -19.90
C HIS A 312 -7.99 -9.74 -20.42
N GLN A 313 -7.30 -10.55 -19.61
CA GLN A 313 -6.86 -11.90 -19.98
C GLN A 313 -7.84 -12.98 -19.51
N PRO A 314 -7.90 -14.15 -20.20
CA PRO A 314 -8.68 -15.29 -19.76
C PRO A 314 -8.30 -15.73 -18.35
N GLY A 315 -9.30 -15.84 -17.47
CA GLY A 315 -9.12 -16.28 -16.08
C GLY A 315 -8.43 -15.27 -15.16
N HIS A 316 -8.07 -14.08 -15.65
CA HIS A 316 -7.41 -13.00 -14.88
C HIS A 316 -6.21 -13.47 -14.04
N LEU A 317 -5.46 -14.43 -14.57
CA LEU A 317 -4.23 -14.98 -14.01
C LEU A 317 -3.14 -14.99 -15.07
N GLU A 318 -1.91 -14.84 -14.63
CA GLU A 318 -0.72 -14.87 -15.48
C GLU A 318 0.24 -15.95 -15.00
N ILE A 319 1.08 -16.41 -15.91
CA ILE A 319 2.13 -17.37 -15.63
C ILE A 319 3.45 -16.68 -15.91
N MET A 320 4.25 -16.50 -14.86
CA MET A 320 5.63 -16.05 -15.00
C MET A 320 6.50 -17.26 -15.33
N VAL A 321 7.35 -17.14 -16.36
CA VAL A 321 8.26 -18.18 -16.85
C VAL A 321 9.69 -17.66 -16.80
N TRP A 322 10.61 -18.47 -16.28
CA TRP A 322 12.04 -18.12 -16.20
C TRP A 322 12.93 -19.35 -16.21
N ASN A 323 14.24 -19.14 -16.23
CA ASN A 323 15.23 -20.21 -16.08
C ASN A 323 16.32 -19.82 -15.07
N ALA A 324 17.21 -20.76 -14.75
CA ALA A 324 18.30 -20.51 -13.78
C ALA A 324 19.15 -19.28 -14.16
N LYS A 325 19.47 -19.10 -15.45
CA LYS A 325 20.31 -18.01 -15.96
C LYS A 325 19.69 -16.63 -15.82
N THR A 326 18.37 -16.49 -15.99
CA THR A 326 17.68 -15.20 -15.78
C THR A 326 17.86 -14.69 -14.34
N MET A 327 18.03 -15.57 -13.36
CA MET A 327 18.21 -15.20 -11.95
C MET A 327 19.53 -14.49 -11.68
N ASP A 328 20.57 -14.74 -12.48
CA ASP A 328 21.87 -14.06 -12.35
C ASP A 328 21.78 -12.56 -12.67
N ASN A 329 20.72 -12.15 -13.38
CA ASN A 329 20.55 -10.80 -13.88
C ASN A 329 19.64 -9.91 -13.02
N LEU A 330 19.19 -10.40 -11.86
CA LEU A 330 18.16 -9.70 -11.07
C LEU A 330 18.58 -8.27 -10.64
N LYS A 331 19.88 -8.04 -10.43
CA LYS A 331 20.43 -6.70 -10.13
C LYS A 331 20.18 -5.70 -11.25
N GLN A 332 20.22 -6.14 -12.51
CA GLN A 332 20.10 -5.29 -13.68
C GLN A 332 18.68 -4.71 -13.84
N PHE A 333 17.67 -5.36 -13.27
CA PHE A 333 16.31 -4.83 -13.28
C PHE A 333 16.16 -3.57 -12.42
N HIS A 334 17.01 -3.42 -11.41
CA HIS A 334 17.06 -2.28 -10.49
C HIS A 334 15.67 -1.87 -10.03
N THR A 335 14.98 -2.73 -9.29
CA THR A 335 13.64 -2.47 -8.74
C THR A 335 13.68 -1.57 -7.49
N LEU A 336 12.56 -0.91 -7.18
CA LEU A 336 12.44 -0.03 -5.99
C LEU A 336 11.47 -0.57 -4.94
N GLY A 337 11.60 -0.09 -3.72
CA GLY A 337 10.72 -0.41 -2.60
C GLY A 337 10.59 -1.91 -2.35
N CYS A 338 9.37 -2.42 -2.24
CA CYS A 338 9.10 -3.81 -1.84
C CYS A 338 9.56 -4.90 -2.83
N SER A 339 10.05 -4.56 -4.03
CA SER A 339 10.71 -5.55 -4.93
C SER A 339 12.20 -5.31 -5.08
N ARG A 340 12.80 -4.33 -4.40
CA ARG A 340 14.25 -4.06 -4.44
C ARG A 340 15.03 -5.32 -4.04
N LEU A 341 16.14 -5.55 -4.75
CA LEU A 341 17.09 -6.63 -4.46
C LEU A 341 18.12 -6.16 -3.44
N GLY A 342 18.26 -6.90 -2.34
CA GLY A 342 19.17 -6.57 -1.23
C GLY A 342 18.72 -5.32 -0.47
N TRP A 343 19.34 -5.03 0.67
CA TRP A 343 18.96 -3.90 1.52
C TRP A 343 18.93 -2.56 0.75
N PRO A 344 17.90 -1.70 0.93
CA PRO A 344 16.72 -1.88 1.79
C PRO A 344 15.51 -2.49 1.06
N GLY A 345 15.72 -3.62 0.41
CA GLY A 345 14.71 -4.45 -0.22
C GLY A 345 14.60 -5.83 0.41
N ILE A 346 13.50 -6.52 0.12
CA ILE A 346 13.18 -7.85 0.69
C ILE A 346 13.84 -8.97 -0.12
N PHE A 347 13.95 -8.78 -1.43
CA PHE A 347 14.35 -9.83 -2.34
C PHE A 347 15.85 -10.13 -2.25
N GLY A 348 16.22 -11.40 -2.40
CA GLY A 348 17.62 -11.85 -2.34
C GLY A 348 18.14 -12.18 -0.93
N THR A 349 17.29 -12.05 0.10
CA THR A 349 17.55 -12.55 1.46
C THR A 349 17.45 -14.07 1.52
N ASP A 350 17.99 -14.69 2.57
CA ASP A 350 17.88 -16.15 2.78
C ASP A 350 16.41 -16.61 2.91
N GLY A 351 15.54 -15.73 3.43
CA GLY A 351 14.10 -15.97 3.53
C GLY A 351 13.44 -16.14 2.16
N GLU A 352 13.76 -15.26 1.20
CA GLU A 352 13.20 -15.33 -0.16
C GLU A 352 13.72 -16.53 -0.96
N LYS A 353 15.00 -16.88 -0.78
CA LYS A 353 15.55 -18.11 -1.36
C LYS A 353 14.84 -19.34 -0.81
N LYS A 354 14.59 -19.38 0.49
CA LYS A 354 13.81 -20.47 1.12
C LYS A 354 12.38 -20.50 0.57
N LEU A 355 11.75 -19.35 0.41
CA LEU A 355 10.39 -19.24 -0.11
C LEU A 355 10.25 -19.88 -1.50
N LEU A 356 11.23 -19.69 -2.40
CA LEU A 356 11.24 -20.36 -3.70
C LEU A 356 11.21 -21.89 -3.56
N HIS A 357 12.04 -22.45 -2.68
CA HIS A 357 12.04 -23.90 -2.42
C HIS A 357 10.71 -24.36 -1.81
N ASP A 358 10.18 -23.63 -0.85
CA ASP A 358 8.88 -23.94 -0.23
C ASP A 358 7.75 -23.95 -1.27
N TYR A 359 7.82 -23.10 -2.31
CA TYR A 359 6.80 -23.01 -3.35
C TYR A 359 6.97 -24.10 -4.42
N LEU A 360 8.19 -24.55 -4.67
CA LEU A 360 8.47 -25.76 -5.45
C LEU A 360 7.88 -26.99 -4.75
N ASP A 361 8.18 -27.16 -3.45
CA ASP A 361 7.72 -28.30 -2.65
C ASP A 361 6.18 -28.37 -2.55
N LYS A 362 5.52 -27.20 -2.48
CA LYS A 362 4.06 -27.09 -2.45
C LYS A 362 3.40 -27.18 -3.83
N GLY A 363 4.17 -27.22 -4.91
CA GLY A 363 3.66 -27.27 -6.29
C GLY A 363 3.07 -25.97 -6.83
N TYR A 364 3.36 -24.83 -6.18
CA TYR A 364 2.99 -23.50 -6.70
C TYR A 364 3.92 -23.11 -7.83
N VAL A 365 5.22 -23.38 -7.66
CA VAL A 365 6.23 -23.27 -8.70
C VAL A 365 6.42 -24.65 -9.32
N GLN A 366 6.37 -24.73 -10.64
CA GLN A 366 6.69 -25.94 -11.40
C GLN A 366 8.10 -25.82 -12.00
N GLN A 367 8.84 -26.93 -12.00
CA GLN A 367 10.14 -27.05 -12.66
C GLN A 367 10.08 -28.12 -13.75
N ALA A 368 10.73 -27.89 -14.89
CA ALA A 368 10.82 -28.84 -15.99
C ALA A 368 12.13 -28.70 -16.78
N ASP A 369 12.52 -29.76 -17.49
CA ASP A 369 13.73 -29.76 -18.31
C ASP A 369 13.47 -29.23 -19.73
N SER A 370 12.20 -29.08 -20.11
CA SER A 370 11.77 -28.52 -21.40
C SER A 370 10.55 -27.61 -21.25
N ILE A 371 10.36 -26.68 -22.18
CA ILE A 371 9.17 -25.82 -22.24
C ILE A 371 7.88 -26.63 -22.44
N ALA A 372 7.95 -27.74 -23.19
CA ALA A 372 6.79 -28.59 -23.43
C ALA A 372 6.30 -29.26 -22.13
N GLU A 373 7.21 -29.86 -21.36
CA GLU A 373 6.90 -30.43 -20.05
C GLU A 373 6.42 -29.33 -19.07
N LEU A 374 7.02 -28.14 -19.12
CA LEU A 374 6.58 -27.01 -18.29
C LEU A 374 5.14 -26.60 -18.62
N ALA A 375 4.80 -26.53 -19.91
CA ALA A 375 3.44 -26.19 -20.35
C ALA A 375 2.42 -27.21 -19.83
N GLU A 376 2.72 -28.51 -19.92
CA GLU A 376 1.86 -29.57 -19.38
C GLU A 376 1.65 -29.41 -17.88
N LYS A 377 2.73 -29.20 -17.10
CA LYS A 377 2.66 -28.99 -15.64
C LYS A 377 1.87 -27.74 -15.25
N MET A 378 1.86 -26.71 -16.10
CA MET A 378 1.13 -25.46 -15.87
C MET A 378 -0.28 -25.46 -16.48
N HIS A 379 -0.72 -26.56 -17.08
CA HIS A 379 -1.99 -26.67 -17.82
C HIS A 379 -2.14 -25.64 -18.97
N LEU A 380 -1.02 -25.33 -19.64
CA LEU A 380 -0.96 -24.45 -20.80
C LEU A 380 -0.96 -25.23 -22.12
N PRO A 381 -1.40 -24.62 -23.24
CA PRO A 381 -1.22 -25.23 -24.56
C PRO A 381 0.27 -25.32 -24.93
N VAL A 382 0.79 -26.55 -25.07
CA VAL A 382 2.21 -26.86 -25.34
C VAL A 382 2.73 -26.08 -26.55
N ASP A 383 2.09 -26.24 -27.70
CA ASP A 383 2.53 -25.61 -28.96
C ASP A 383 2.58 -24.08 -28.86
N GLN A 384 1.61 -23.48 -28.15
CA GLN A 384 1.53 -22.02 -28.02
C GLN A 384 2.60 -21.48 -27.08
N LEU A 385 2.86 -22.13 -25.95
CA LEU A 385 3.92 -21.68 -25.03
C LEU A 385 5.30 -21.80 -25.67
N THR A 386 5.58 -22.92 -26.35
CA THR A 386 6.85 -23.09 -27.08
C THR A 386 7.06 -21.98 -28.10
N LYS A 387 6.04 -21.70 -28.93
CA LYS A 387 6.09 -20.59 -29.90
C LYS A 387 6.35 -19.23 -29.24
N THR A 388 5.71 -18.97 -28.11
CA THR A 388 5.90 -17.70 -27.38
C THR A 388 7.31 -17.57 -26.82
N VAL A 389 7.88 -18.64 -26.25
CA VAL A 389 9.25 -18.64 -25.71
C VAL A 389 10.28 -18.48 -26.84
N ASP A 390 10.12 -19.20 -27.94
CA ASP A 390 11.01 -19.09 -29.10
C ASP A 390 11.01 -17.66 -29.66
N HIS A 391 9.83 -17.08 -29.88
CA HIS A 391 9.71 -15.70 -30.36
C HIS A 391 10.30 -14.69 -29.36
N TYR A 392 10.05 -14.86 -28.07
CA TYR A 392 10.64 -13.99 -27.05
C TYR A 392 12.18 -14.09 -27.04
N ASN A 393 12.74 -15.27 -27.25
CA ASN A 393 14.18 -15.47 -27.38
C ASN A 393 14.75 -14.78 -28.63
N ASP A 394 14.03 -14.79 -29.76
CA ASP A 394 14.39 -14.03 -30.96
C ASP A 394 14.43 -12.51 -30.69
N LEU A 395 13.45 -11.98 -29.94
CA LEU A 395 13.43 -10.57 -29.52
C LEU A 395 14.60 -10.23 -28.59
N CYS A 396 14.96 -11.14 -27.67
CA CYS A 396 16.12 -11.00 -26.81
C CYS A 396 17.42 -10.97 -27.63
N ALA A 397 17.57 -11.88 -28.60
CA ALA A 397 18.73 -11.91 -29.50
C ALA A 397 18.84 -10.65 -30.37
N ALA A 398 17.70 -10.10 -30.81
CA ALA A 398 17.63 -8.84 -31.54
C ALA A 398 17.87 -7.60 -30.67
N GLY A 399 17.81 -7.74 -29.34
CA GLY A 399 17.94 -6.64 -28.39
C GLY A 399 16.79 -5.62 -28.45
N LYS A 400 15.63 -6.03 -28.98
CA LYS A 400 14.47 -5.15 -29.17
C LYS A 400 13.17 -5.92 -29.11
N ASP A 401 12.32 -5.60 -28.13
CA ASP A 401 10.96 -6.12 -28.06
C ASP A 401 10.05 -5.30 -28.99
N THR A 402 9.75 -5.86 -30.16
CA THR A 402 8.83 -5.25 -31.13
C THR A 402 7.37 -5.54 -30.84
N ASP A 403 7.06 -6.40 -29.87
CA ASP A 403 5.67 -6.73 -29.53
C ASP A 403 5.11 -5.68 -28.55
N PHE A 404 5.82 -5.46 -27.43
CA PHE A 404 5.32 -4.63 -26.32
C PHE A 404 6.31 -3.55 -25.85
N GLY A 405 7.48 -3.44 -26.48
CA GLY A 405 8.43 -2.36 -26.20
C GLY A 405 9.16 -2.47 -24.87
N LYS A 406 9.33 -3.69 -24.32
CA LYS A 406 10.18 -3.94 -23.16
C LYS A 406 11.61 -3.48 -23.41
N GLU A 407 12.22 -2.84 -22.41
CA GLU A 407 13.54 -2.23 -22.56
C GLU A 407 14.61 -3.28 -22.82
N ALA A 408 15.54 -3.00 -23.76
CA ALA A 408 16.57 -3.94 -24.19
C ALA A 408 17.42 -4.50 -23.04
N TYR A 409 17.76 -3.66 -22.05
CA TYR A 409 18.55 -4.08 -20.89
C TYR A 409 17.79 -4.97 -19.90
N ARG A 410 16.49 -5.21 -20.12
CA ARG A 410 15.63 -6.12 -19.36
C ARG A 410 15.21 -7.36 -20.17
N LEU A 411 15.71 -7.51 -21.39
CA LEU A 411 15.47 -8.69 -22.24
C LEU A 411 16.50 -9.78 -21.92
N PHE A 412 16.04 -10.84 -21.27
CA PHE A 412 16.84 -12.01 -20.95
C PHE A 412 16.18 -13.26 -21.53
N PRO A 413 16.91 -14.08 -22.31
CA PRO A 413 16.35 -15.26 -22.94
C PRO A 413 16.01 -16.35 -21.91
N VAL A 414 15.03 -17.17 -22.28
CA VAL A 414 14.60 -18.38 -21.59
C VAL A 414 14.91 -19.55 -22.52
N ASP A 415 16.20 -19.84 -22.71
CA ASP A 415 16.75 -20.71 -23.76
C ASP A 415 17.53 -21.94 -23.23
N GLU A 416 17.74 -22.00 -21.92
CA GLU A 416 18.49 -23.06 -21.25
C GLU A 416 17.77 -23.52 -19.98
N GLY A 417 17.57 -24.84 -19.82
CA GLY A 417 16.93 -25.43 -18.65
C GLY A 417 17.87 -25.53 -17.42
N PRO A 418 17.33 -25.83 -16.23
CA PRO A 418 15.93 -26.07 -15.95
C PRO A 418 15.07 -24.81 -16.05
N TYR A 419 13.83 -25.00 -16.48
CA TYR A 419 12.82 -23.96 -16.61
C TYR A 419 11.86 -24.01 -15.42
N TYR A 420 11.34 -22.84 -15.07
CA TYR A 420 10.44 -22.65 -13.94
C TYR A 420 9.23 -21.83 -14.35
N ALA A 421 8.08 -22.12 -13.74
CA ALA A 421 6.88 -21.31 -13.90
C ALA A 421 6.05 -21.24 -12.61
N VAL A 422 5.32 -20.14 -12.43
CA VAL A 422 4.38 -19.93 -11.31
C VAL A 422 3.15 -19.20 -11.80
N THR A 423 1.97 -19.58 -11.29
CA THR A 423 0.72 -18.86 -11.57
C THR A 423 0.56 -17.71 -10.57
N LEU A 424 0.33 -16.50 -11.06
CA LEU A 424 0.22 -15.27 -10.27
C LEU A 424 -1.12 -14.58 -10.51
N GLY A 425 -1.65 -14.00 -9.43
CA GLY A 425 -2.68 -12.98 -9.43
C GLY A 425 -2.24 -11.79 -8.56
N GLY A 426 -3.12 -10.78 -8.46
CA GLY A 426 -2.84 -9.61 -7.64
C GLY A 426 -3.01 -9.86 -6.14
N ILE A 427 -2.23 -9.12 -5.34
CA ILE A 427 -2.43 -9.00 -3.90
C ILE A 427 -2.84 -7.56 -3.61
N LEU A 428 -4.08 -7.37 -3.18
CA LEU A 428 -4.57 -6.07 -2.74
C LEU A 428 -3.88 -5.73 -1.41
N LEU A 429 -3.00 -4.74 -1.44
CA LEU A 429 -2.36 -4.25 -0.22
C LEU A 429 -3.27 -3.25 0.50
N ALA A 430 -3.89 -2.33 -0.23
CA ALA A 430 -4.82 -1.35 0.32
C ALA A 430 -5.73 -0.78 -0.77
N THR A 431 -6.94 -0.38 -0.37
CA THR A 431 -7.74 0.61 -1.12
C THR A 431 -7.28 1.99 -0.68
N LEU A 432 -7.28 2.94 -1.61
CA LEU A 432 -6.76 4.30 -1.43
C LEU A 432 -7.81 5.38 -1.70
N ASP A 433 -8.97 4.99 -2.25
CA ASP A 433 -10.14 5.84 -2.36
C ASP A 433 -10.86 5.94 -0.99
N GLY A 434 -11.34 7.13 -0.68
CA GLY A 434 -11.84 7.43 0.66
C GLY A 434 -12.70 8.69 0.74
N LEU A 435 -12.87 9.20 1.96
CA LEU A 435 -13.68 10.39 2.25
C LEU A 435 -13.02 11.63 1.68
N HIS A 436 -13.79 12.51 1.04
CA HIS A 436 -13.27 13.81 0.60
C HIS A 436 -12.81 14.60 1.85
N VAL A 437 -11.61 15.17 1.77
CA VAL A 437 -11.05 16.02 2.81
C VAL A 437 -10.44 17.28 2.21
N ASN A 438 -10.52 18.40 2.92
CA ASN A 438 -9.77 19.61 2.54
C ASN A 438 -8.32 19.57 3.08
N ALA A 439 -7.52 20.60 2.80
CA ALA A 439 -6.13 20.70 3.30
C ALA A 439 -5.98 20.79 4.83
N GLN A 440 -7.07 21.01 5.57
CA GLN A 440 -7.13 20.97 7.04
C GLN A 440 -7.62 19.60 7.56
N MET A 441 -7.71 18.61 6.66
CA MET A 441 -8.15 17.23 6.93
C MET A 441 -9.60 17.11 7.42
N GLN A 442 -10.42 18.16 7.24
CA GLN A 442 -11.84 18.13 7.57
C GLN A 442 -12.57 17.31 6.52
N VAL A 443 -13.44 16.38 6.94
CA VAL A 443 -14.28 15.60 6.03
C VAL A 443 -15.32 16.51 5.41
N LEU A 444 -15.50 16.39 4.10
CA LEU A 444 -16.44 17.20 3.32
C LEU A 444 -17.74 16.43 3.05
N ASP A 445 -18.85 17.15 2.98
CA ASP A 445 -20.15 16.62 2.58
C ASP A 445 -20.33 16.58 1.05
N GLN A 446 -21.51 16.17 0.59
CA GLN A 446 -21.89 16.10 -0.84
C GLN A 446 -21.88 17.46 -1.57
N HIS A 447 -21.70 18.56 -0.85
CA HIS A 447 -21.62 19.93 -1.37
C HIS A 447 -20.22 20.54 -1.17
N GLU A 448 -19.22 19.72 -0.84
CA GLU A 448 -17.85 20.15 -0.55
C GLU A 448 -17.75 21.11 0.65
N ALA A 449 -18.72 21.05 1.57
CA ALA A 449 -18.70 21.81 2.81
C ALA A 449 -18.15 20.94 3.98
N PRO A 450 -17.31 21.49 4.87
CA PRO A 450 -16.80 20.74 6.01
C PRO A 450 -17.90 20.28 6.97
N ILE A 451 -17.88 18.98 7.33
CA ILE A 451 -18.69 18.43 8.41
C ILE A 451 -18.01 18.78 9.73
N ALA A 452 -18.65 19.66 10.50
CA ALA A 452 -18.08 20.18 11.74
C ALA A 452 -17.75 19.03 12.71
N GLY A 453 -16.50 19.00 13.19
CA GLY A 453 -16.04 18.01 14.17
C GLY A 453 -15.64 16.66 13.59
N LEU A 454 -15.60 16.52 12.26
CA LEU A 454 -15.19 15.29 11.60
C LEU A 454 -13.95 15.51 10.73
N TYR A 455 -12.93 14.67 10.97
CA TYR A 455 -11.67 14.67 10.26
C TYR A 455 -11.33 13.26 9.78
N ALA A 456 -10.50 13.13 8.76
CA ALA A 456 -10.01 11.82 8.30
C ALA A 456 -8.56 11.89 7.83
N ALA A 457 -7.83 10.80 7.99
CA ALA A 457 -6.44 10.67 7.54
C ALA A 457 -6.08 9.23 7.15
N GLY A 458 -4.96 9.07 6.44
CA GLY A 458 -4.54 7.79 5.87
C GLY A 458 -5.55 7.27 4.85
N ASN A 459 -5.62 5.96 4.62
CA ASN A 459 -6.46 5.38 3.57
C ASN A 459 -7.99 5.47 3.85
N CYS A 460 -8.39 6.11 4.95
CA CYS A 460 -9.78 6.51 5.18
C CYS A 460 -10.13 7.80 4.42
N ALA A 461 -9.13 8.66 4.20
CA ALA A 461 -9.23 9.89 3.41
C ALA A 461 -8.91 9.62 1.93
N GLY A 462 -9.69 10.26 1.08
CA GLY A 462 -9.65 10.20 -0.38
C GLY A 462 -8.99 11.42 -1.02
N GLY A 463 -9.18 11.58 -2.32
CA GLY A 463 -8.70 12.73 -3.11
C GLY A 463 -7.19 12.76 -3.39
N PHE A 464 -6.36 12.04 -2.63
CA PHE A 464 -4.90 12.03 -2.83
C PHE A 464 -4.43 11.05 -3.92
N PHE A 465 -5.16 9.95 -4.12
CA PHE A 465 -4.82 8.89 -5.07
C PHE A 465 -5.95 8.65 -6.05
N TRP A 466 -5.63 8.19 -7.25
CA TRP A 466 -6.63 7.78 -8.23
C TRP A 466 -6.15 6.56 -9.03
N GLY A 467 -7.02 5.55 -9.16
CA GLY A 467 -6.78 4.36 -9.98
C GLY A 467 -5.68 3.43 -9.44
N ALA A 468 -4.42 3.82 -9.60
CA ALA A 468 -3.25 3.05 -9.21
C ALA A 468 -2.33 3.82 -8.27
N TYR A 469 -1.52 3.08 -7.52
CA TYR A 469 -0.48 3.65 -6.69
C TYR A 469 0.80 3.93 -7.50
N PRO A 470 1.41 5.13 -7.39
CA PRO A 470 2.67 5.45 -8.05
C PRO A 470 3.84 4.82 -7.28
N ASP A 471 4.07 3.52 -7.48
CA ASP A 471 5.09 2.70 -6.80
C ASP A 471 6.54 3.17 -7.00
N ARG A 472 6.76 4.03 -8.00
CA ARG A 472 8.03 4.75 -8.27
C ARG A 472 8.26 5.97 -7.36
N VAL A 473 7.34 6.24 -6.43
CA VAL A 473 7.51 7.15 -5.29
C VAL A 473 7.43 6.30 -4.00
N PRO A 474 8.54 5.63 -3.60
CA PRO A 474 8.51 4.65 -2.52
C PRO A 474 8.06 5.27 -1.19
N GLY A 475 7.14 4.59 -0.49
CA GLY A 475 6.64 4.99 0.82
C GLY A 475 5.55 6.07 0.82
N LEU A 476 5.00 6.45 -0.34
CA LEU A 476 4.01 7.52 -0.48
C LEU A 476 2.73 7.30 0.32
N THR A 477 2.12 6.10 0.31
CA THR A 477 0.90 5.83 1.09
C THR A 477 1.14 5.91 2.61
N ALA A 478 2.30 5.44 3.07
CA ALA A 478 2.68 5.52 4.47
C ALA A 478 2.92 6.98 4.86
N SER A 479 3.57 7.75 3.98
CA SER A 479 3.80 9.17 4.17
C SER A 479 2.50 9.98 4.20
N HIS A 480 1.57 9.69 3.30
CA HIS A 480 0.22 10.23 3.32
C HIS A 480 -0.43 9.99 4.69
N ALA A 481 -0.40 8.76 5.19
CA ALA A 481 -0.96 8.42 6.49
C ALA A 481 -0.31 9.20 7.65
N VAL A 482 1.02 9.21 7.76
CA VAL A 482 1.69 9.88 8.89
C VAL A 482 1.60 11.41 8.81
N THR A 483 1.74 11.98 7.61
CA THR A 483 1.70 13.44 7.39
C THR A 483 0.30 13.97 7.66
N PHE A 484 -0.72 13.36 7.03
CA PHE A 484 -2.10 13.80 7.20
C PHE A 484 -2.64 13.43 8.58
N GLY A 485 -2.14 12.36 9.19
CA GLY A 485 -2.41 12.05 10.60
C GLY A 485 -1.98 13.21 11.51
N ARG A 486 -0.71 13.64 11.43
CA ARG A 486 -0.22 14.79 12.23
C ARG A 486 -1.04 16.05 11.97
N LEU A 487 -1.31 16.38 10.69
CA LEU A 487 -2.10 17.55 10.33
C LEU A 487 -3.51 17.47 10.91
N ALA A 488 -4.20 16.33 10.80
CA ALA A 488 -5.54 16.16 11.35
C ALA A 488 -5.55 16.35 12.88
N GLY A 489 -4.56 15.80 13.58
CA GLY A 489 -4.38 15.99 15.02
C GLY A 489 -4.13 17.46 15.41
N GLN A 490 -3.40 18.21 14.58
CA GLN A 490 -3.17 19.64 14.80
C GLN A 490 -4.43 20.47 14.52
N CYS A 491 -5.10 20.19 13.40
CA CYS A 491 -6.24 20.95 12.90
C CYS A 491 -7.48 20.77 13.77
N VAL A 492 -7.76 19.56 14.27
CA VAL A 492 -8.93 19.32 15.14
C VAL A 492 -8.91 20.17 16.41
N VAL A 493 -7.72 20.51 16.91
CA VAL A 493 -7.53 21.32 18.12
C VAL A 493 -7.63 22.82 17.85
N ASP A 494 -7.32 23.27 16.64
CA ASP A 494 -7.35 24.69 16.25
C ASP A 494 -8.73 25.17 15.75
N ALA A 495 -9.67 24.25 15.56
CA ALA A 495 -10.91 24.46 14.83
C ALA A 495 -12.00 25.24 15.57
#